data_AF-A0A535WTF5-F1
#
_entry.id   AF-A0A535WTF5-F1
#
_cell.length_a   1.000
_cell.length_b   1.000
_cell.length_c   1.000
_cell.angle_alpha   90.00
_cell.angle_beta   90.00
_cell.angle_gamma   90.00
#
_symmetry.space_group_name_H-M   'P 1'
#
loop_
_entity.id
_entity.type
_entity.pdbx_description
1 polymer ?
#
loop_
_entity_poly.entity_id
_entity_poly.type
_entity_poly.pdbx_seq_one_letter_code
_entity_poly.pdbx_strand_id
1 'polypeptide(L)'
;VSQRSKEYAEDYRYFPEPDLPPLDVSRQWVAQIRASLPELPAARRERLMRTLGLTPYDASLLTASKAMAEFFEETVRLGAPAKPAANWILGDFSRLLNADRKEIDEASIKPVHLQQLISLIDSGAITGKMAKQTFEVMYRAPDPSPALQAARGSTQISGDAELDRIVDQVIGENAKSVADFKAGKEQALKFLIGQGMKISKGRANPQRLDALLREKIH
;
A
#
# COMPACT_ATOMS: atom_id res chain seq x y z
N VAL A 1 43.43 12.12 -0.18
CA VAL A 1 44.81 11.94 0.35
C VAL A 1 44.86 10.60 1.05
N SER A 2 45.73 9.68 0.62
CA SER A 2 45.89 8.36 1.27
C SER A 2 46.66 8.53 2.58
N GLN A 3 46.13 8.02 3.70
CA GLN A 3 46.69 8.27 5.03
C GLN A 3 47.77 7.25 5.46
N ARG A 4 47.89 6.07 4.82
CA ARG A 4 48.99 5.09 5.01
C ARG A 4 48.94 3.96 3.96
N SER A 5 50.09 3.49 3.46
CA SER A 5 50.19 2.24 2.70
C SER A 5 50.30 1.04 3.65
N LYS A 6 49.47 0.01 3.45
CA LYS A 6 49.58 -1.27 4.17
C LYS A 6 50.63 -2.14 3.47
N GLU A 7 51.88 -2.02 3.88
CA GLU A 7 53.00 -2.74 3.24
C GLU A 7 53.33 -4.09 3.91
N TYR A 8 52.91 -4.31 5.16
CA TYR A 8 53.02 -5.60 5.87
C TYR A 8 51.78 -5.81 6.76
N ALA A 9 51.40 -7.07 7.02
CA ALA A 9 50.37 -7.38 8.02
C ALA A 9 50.88 -6.97 9.40
N GLU A 10 50.13 -6.16 10.14
CA GLU A 10 50.53 -5.72 11.48
C GLU A 10 50.50 -6.91 12.45
N ASP A 11 51.60 -7.11 13.17
CA ASP A 11 51.67 -8.10 14.24
C ASP A 11 50.99 -7.53 15.50
N TYR A 12 49.70 -7.86 15.65
CA TYR A 12 48.90 -7.48 16.82
C TYR A 12 49.26 -8.29 18.08
N ARG A 13 50.20 -9.23 18.01
CA ARG A 13 50.67 -10.06 19.14
C ARG A 13 49.50 -10.66 19.93
N TYR A 14 48.59 -11.35 19.23
CA TYR A 14 47.45 -12.00 19.88
C TYR A 14 47.92 -13.04 20.90
N PHE A 15 47.41 -12.95 22.12
CA PHE A 15 47.54 -13.96 23.16
C PHE A 15 46.18 -14.14 23.87
N PRO A 16 45.90 -15.31 24.48
CA PRO A 16 44.67 -15.51 25.24
C PRO A 16 44.59 -14.55 26.42
N GLU A 17 43.46 -13.86 26.55
CA GLU A 17 43.20 -12.92 27.65
C GLU A 17 43.20 -13.67 28.99
N PRO A 18 44.20 -13.47 29.87
CA PRO A 18 44.29 -14.22 31.13
C PRO A 18 43.21 -13.83 32.15
N ASP A 19 42.66 -12.62 32.05
CA ASP A 19 41.67 -12.13 33.02
C ASP A 19 40.24 -12.64 32.73
N LEU A 20 40.01 -13.19 31.54
CA LEU A 20 38.70 -13.73 31.14
C LEU A 20 38.73 -15.26 31.08
N PRO A 21 37.94 -15.96 31.92
CA PRO A 21 37.82 -17.40 31.80
C PRO A 21 37.17 -17.78 30.46
N PRO A 22 37.52 -18.94 29.88
CA PRO A 22 36.89 -19.42 28.65
C PRO A 22 35.36 -19.49 28.79
N LEU A 23 34.65 -18.94 27.80
CA LEU A 23 33.20 -19.00 27.75
C LEU A 23 32.75 -20.42 27.35
N ASP A 24 32.09 -21.13 28.26
CA ASP A 24 31.45 -22.42 27.94
C ASP A 24 30.04 -22.19 27.38
N VAL A 25 29.85 -22.58 26.12
CA VAL A 25 28.60 -22.42 25.39
C VAL A 25 27.84 -23.74 25.38
N SER A 26 27.02 -23.96 26.41
CA SER A 26 26.25 -25.21 26.54
C SER A 26 25.22 -25.39 25.41
N ARG A 27 24.96 -26.65 25.03
CA ARG A 27 23.93 -26.96 24.01
C ARG A 27 22.53 -26.49 24.40
N GLN A 28 22.21 -26.46 25.70
CA GLN A 28 20.94 -25.95 26.21
C GLN A 28 20.82 -24.44 25.96
N TRP A 29 21.90 -23.69 26.23
CA TRP A 29 21.91 -22.24 26.00
C TRP A 29 21.78 -21.91 24.49
N VAL A 30 22.45 -22.68 23.63
CA VAL A 30 22.29 -22.58 22.17
C VAL A 30 20.85 -22.86 21.74
N ALA A 31 20.20 -23.88 22.31
CA ALA A 31 18.81 -24.21 21.99
C ALA A 31 17.83 -23.11 22.41
N GLN A 32 18.04 -22.50 23.58
CA GLN A 32 17.23 -21.37 24.07
C GLN A 32 17.35 -20.16 23.15
N ILE A 33 18.58 -19.76 22.78
CA ILE A 33 18.79 -18.64 21.85
C ILE A 33 18.16 -18.95 20.51
N ARG A 34 18.37 -20.16 19.96
CA ARG A 34 17.78 -20.58 18.68
C ARG A 34 16.25 -20.49 18.69
N ALA A 35 15.60 -20.84 19.79
CA ALA A 35 14.14 -20.75 19.93
C ALA A 35 13.63 -19.31 20.02
N SER A 36 14.45 -18.36 20.49
CA SER A 36 14.09 -16.94 20.55
C SER A 36 14.32 -16.18 19.24
N LEU A 37 15.05 -16.77 18.28
CA LEU A 37 15.34 -16.10 17.02
C LEU A 37 14.05 -15.97 16.20
N PRO A 38 13.72 -14.77 15.71
CA PRO A 38 12.59 -14.59 14.81
C PRO A 38 12.86 -15.32 13.48
N GLU A 39 11.80 -15.53 12.71
CA GLU A 39 11.90 -16.02 11.35
C GLU A 39 12.87 -15.15 10.53
N LEU A 40 13.87 -15.78 9.91
CA LEU A 40 14.83 -15.08 9.08
C LEU A 40 14.13 -14.43 7.87
N PRO A 41 14.58 -13.25 7.41
CA PRO A 41 13.94 -12.56 6.28
C PRO A 41 13.80 -13.42 5.01
N ALA A 42 14.79 -14.25 4.70
CA ALA A 42 14.75 -15.16 3.54
C ALA A 42 13.63 -16.20 3.67
N ALA A 43 13.53 -16.86 4.83
CA ALA A 43 12.48 -17.84 5.11
C ALA A 43 11.09 -17.18 5.09
N ARG A 44 10.98 -15.98 5.68
CA ARG A 44 9.75 -15.18 5.67
C ARG A 44 9.32 -14.85 4.24
N ARG A 45 10.25 -14.36 3.41
CA ARG A 45 9.98 -14.05 2.00
C ARG A 45 9.45 -15.26 1.23
N GLU A 46 10.11 -16.41 1.37
CA GLU A 46 9.66 -17.65 0.73
C GLU A 46 8.26 -18.08 1.20
N ARG A 47 7.98 -17.96 2.50
CA ARG A 47 6.65 -18.22 3.07
C ARG A 47 5.61 -17.31 2.44
N LEU A 48 5.82 -15.99 2.44
CA LEU A 48 4.85 -15.03 1.88
C LEU A 48 4.59 -15.26 0.39
N MET A 49 5.61 -15.66 -0.38
CA MET A 49 5.42 -16.04 -1.79
C MET A 49 4.56 -17.30 -1.93
N ARG A 50 4.84 -18.35 -1.15
CA ARG A 50 4.13 -19.63 -1.23
C ARG A 50 2.69 -19.57 -0.72
N THR A 51 2.46 -18.89 0.40
CA THR A 51 1.16 -18.91 1.08
C THR A 51 0.22 -17.80 0.61
N LEU A 52 0.74 -16.64 0.23
CA LEU A 52 -0.05 -15.47 -0.16
C LEU A 52 0.04 -15.13 -1.65
N GLY A 53 0.80 -15.91 -2.43
CA GLY A 53 0.95 -15.71 -3.87
C GLY A 53 1.63 -14.39 -4.25
N LEU A 54 2.42 -13.81 -3.35
CA LEU A 54 3.14 -12.57 -3.62
C LEU A 54 4.25 -12.78 -4.66
N THR A 55 4.51 -11.74 -5.44
CA THR A 55 5.63 -11.75 -6.38
C THR A 55 6.96 -11.75 -5.60
N PRO A 56 8.06 -12.28 -6.17
CA PRO A 56 9.38 -12.21 -5.54
C PRO A 56 9.81 -10.77 -5.21
N TYR A 57 9.39 -9.80 -6.03
CA TYR A 57 9.66 -8.38 -5.83
C TYR A 57 8.91 -7.83 -4.60
N ASP A 58 7.59 -8.00 -4.55
CA ASP A 58 6.77 -7.50 -3.43
C ASP A 58 7.20 -8.13 -2.12
N ALA A 59 7.41 -9.45 -2.11
CA ALA A 59 7.84 -10.17 -0.93
C ALA A 59 9.20 -9.66 -0.43
N SER A 60 10.15 -9.38 -1.33
CA SER A 60 11.45 -8.80 -0.95
C SER A 60 11.33 -7.44 -0.28
N LEU A 61 10.46 -6.57 -0.80
CA LEU A 61 10.27 -5.23 -0.25
C LEU A 61 9.53 -5.26 1.09
N LEU A 62 8.49 -6.09 1.22
CA LEU A 62 7.75 -6.22 2.47
C LEU A 62 8.60 -6.81 3.59
N THR A 63 9.58 -7.66 3.26
CA THR A 63 10.53 -8.23 4.24
C THR A 63 11.80 -7.40 4.42
N ALA A 64 11.89 -6.19 3.87
CA ALA A 64 13.07 -5.35 3.98
C ALA A 64 13.33 -4.88 5.43
N SER A 65 12.27 -4.72 6.23
CA SER A 65 12.36 -4.48 7.67
C SER A 65 11.37 -5.36 8.43
N LYS A 66 11.69 -5.65 9.69
CA LYS A 66 10.82 -6.44 10.58
C LYS A 66 9.46 -5.75 10.77
N ALA A 67 9.45 -4.44 11.03
CA ALA A 67 8.24 -3.66 11.25
C ALA A 67 7.31 -3.67 10.03
N MET A 68 7.86 -3.52 8.82
CA MET A 68 7.08 -3.57 7.57
C MET A 68 6.43 -4.94 7.36
N ALA A 69 7.19 -6.00 7.58
CA ALA A 69 6.71 -7.37 7.44
C ALA A 69 5.61 -7.68 8.45
N GLU A 70 5.80 -7.31 9.72
CA GLU A 70 4.80 -7.50 10.78
C GLU A 70 3.53 -6.70 10.51
N PHE A 71 3.65 -5.45 10.06
CA PHE A 71 2.50 -4.63 9.68
C PHE A 71 1.68 -5.28 8.56
N PHE A 72 2.35 -5.78 7.52
CA PHE A 72 1.70 -6.45 6.40
C PHE A 72 1.01 -7.74 6.84
N GLU A 73 1.72 -8.62 7.54
CA GLU A 73 1.17 -9.91 7.99
C GLU A 73 -0.02 -9.70 8.92
N GLU A 74 0.05 -8.71 9.82
CA GLU A 74 -1.05 -8.34 10.70
C GLU A 74 -2.26 -7.80 9.91
N THR A 75 -2.02 -6.96 8.89
CA THR A 75 -3.09 -6.45 8.02
C THR A 75 -3.81 -7.59 7.29
N VAL A 76 -3.06 -8.59 6.80
CA VAL A 76 -3.61 -9.78 6.17
C VAL A 76 -4.34 -10.68 7.18
N ARG A 77 -3.79 -10.85 8.39
CA ARG A 77 -4.41 -11.62 9.48
C ARG A 77 -5.77 -11.04 9.89
N LEU A 78 -5.93 -9.72 9.80
CA LEU A 78 -7.19 -9.02 10.04
C LEU A 78 -8.21 -9.17 8.89
N GLY A 79 -7.86 -9.88 7.81
CA GLY A 79 -8.76 -10.22 6.72
C GLY A 79 -8.59 -9.37 5.45
N ALA A 80 -7.57 -8.52 5.35
CA ALA A 80 -7.28 -7.82 4.10
C ALA A 80 -6.72 -8.79 3.05
N PRO A 81 -7.15 -8.70 1.77
CA PRO A 81 -6.52 -9.47 0.70
C PRO A 81 -5.04 -9.08 0.56
N ALA A 82 -4.17 -10.09 0.45
CA ALA A 82 -2.71 -9.91 0.50
C ALA A 82 -2.17 -8.96 -0.58
N LYS A 83 -2.66 -9.06 -1.82
CA LYS A 83 -2.17 -8.22 -2.92
C LYS A 83 -2.57 -6.74 -2.77
N PRO A 84 -3.85 -6.38 -2.48
CA PRO A 84 -4.22 -5.03 -2.10
C PRO A 84 -3.43 -4.47 -0.92
N ALA A 85 -3.24 -5.24 0.16
CA ALA A 85 -2.46 -4.81 1.31
C ALA A 85 -1.00 -4.49 0.93
N ALA A 86 -0.35 -5.37 0.15
CA ALA A 86 0.99 -5.14 -0.37
C ALA A 86 1.07 -3.86 -1.22
N ASN A 87 0.11 -3.66 -2.13
CA ASN A 87 0.08 -2.47 -3.01
C ASN A 87 -0.05 -1.16 -2.21
N TRP A 88 -0.89 -1.13 -1.17
CA TRP A 88 -1.05 0.05 -0.32
C TRP A 88 0.19 0.36 0.51
N ILE A 89 0.79 -0.67 1.10
CA ILE A 89 1.98 -0.53 1.94
C ILE A 89 3.18 -0.07 1.09
N LEU A 90 3.45 -0.76 -0.02
CA LEU A 90 4.59 -0.47 -0.90
C LEU A 90 4.38 0.79 -1.76
N GLY A 91 3.13 1.17 -2.00
CA GLY A 91 2.77 2.35 -2.78
C GLY A 91 2.56 3.59 -1.91
N ASP A 92 1.29 3.90 -1.64
CA ASP A 92 0.88 5.17 -1.01
C ASP A 92 1.44 5.34 0.41
N PHE A 93 1.54 4.28 1.22
CA PHE A 93 2.10 4.39 2.57
C PHE A 93 3.60 4.66 2.56
N SER A 94 4.38 3.84 1.84
CA SER A 94 5.82 4.04 1.68
C SER A 94 6.16 5.41 1.08
N ARG A 95 5.34 5.92 0.13
CA ARG A 95 5.49 7.28 -0.41
C ARG A 95 5.40 8.36 0.69
N LEU A 96 4.41 8.27 1.58
CA LEU A 96 4.21 9.25 2.65
C LEU A 96 5.28 9.13 3.74
N LEU A 97 5.63 7.91 4.13
CA LEU A 97 6.71 7.62 5.09
C LEU A 97 8.05 8.18 4.61
N ASN A 98 8.40 7.94 3.34
CA ASN A 98 9.63 8.45 2.75
C ASN A 98 9.65 9.98 2.67
N ALA A 99 8.51 10.61 2.37
CA ALA A 99 8.40 12.07 2.32
C ALA A 99 8.62 12.72 3.69
N ASP A 100 8.15 12.08 4.76
CA ASP A 100 8.30 12.56 6.14
C ASP A 100 9.55 12.00 6.85
N ARG A 101 10.31 11.12 6.19
CA ARG A 101 11.45 10.37 6.74
C ARG A 101 11.10 9.60 8.02
N LYS A 102 9.97 8.89 7.99
CA LYS A 102 9.48 8.05 9.08
C LYS A 102 9.53 6.57 8.72
N GLU A 103 9.67 5.73 9.73
CA GLU A 103 9.41 4.31 9.65
C GLU A 103 7.91 4.00 9.87
N ILE A 104 7.50 2.79 9.47
CA ILE A 104 6.09 2.39 9.47
C ILE A 104 5.49 2.29 10.88
N ASP A 105 6.31 2.02 11.89
CA ASP A 105 5.93 1.93 13.30
C ASP A 105 5.78 3.31 13.97
N GLU A 106 6.43 4.34 13.42
CA GLU A 106 6.27 5.75 13.83
C GLU A 106 4.96 6.38 13.34
N ALA A 107 4.24 5.72 12.44
CA ALA A 107 2.96 6.21 11.92
C ALA A 107 1.79 5.94 12.89
N SER A 108 0.82 6.88 12.89
CA SER A 108 -0.47 6.73 13.60
C SER A 108 -1.35 5.63 12.98
N ILE A 109 -1.16 5.35 11.69
CA ILE A 109 -1.88 4.28 10.99
C ILE A 109 -1.41 2.94 11.53
N LYS A 110 -2.37 2.10 11.95
CA LYS A 110 -2.15 0.73 12.44
C LYS A 110 -2.73 -0.27 11.43
N PRO A 111 -2.35 -1.55 11.47
CA PRO A 111 -2.82 -2.56 10.52
C PRO A 111 -4.36 -2.64 10.39
N VAL A 112 -5.07 -2.49 11.51
CA VAL A 112 -6.54 -2.44 11.53
C VAL A 112 -7.13 -1.29 10.71
N HIS A 113 -6.48 -0.13 10.70
CA HIS A 113 -6.93 1.02 9.93
C HIS A 113 -6.80 0.77 8.43
N LEU A 114 -5.68 0.16 8.01
CA LEU A 114 -5.48 -0.19 6.61
C LEU A 114 -6.44 -1.29 6.16
N GLN A 115 -6.64 -2.33 6.98
CA GLN A 115 -7.60 -3.39 6.69
C GLN A 115 -9.03 -2.84 6.53
N GLN A 116 -9.44 -1.91 7.41
CA GLN A 116 -10.74 -1.26 7.32
C GLN A 116 -10.88 -0.44 6.04
N LEU A 117 -9.85 0.33 5.66
CA LEU A 117 -9.86 1.08 4.41
C LEU A 117 -10.02 0.15 3.20
N ILE A 118 -9.26 -0.95 3.16
CA ILE A 118 -9.34 -1.95 2.09
C ILE A 118 -10.75 -2.55 2.03
N SER A 119 -11.35 -2.87 3.17
CA SER A 119 -12.72 -3.40 3.24
C SER A 119 -13.78 -2.43 2.67
N LEU A 120 -13.58 -1.11 2.82
CA LEU A 120 -14.47 -0.11 2.23
C LEU A 120 -14.35 -0.04 0.70
N ILE A 121 -13.16 -0.30 0.17
CA ILE A 121 -12.92 -0.38 -1.26
C ILE A 121 -13.55 -1.68 -1.81
N ASP A 122 -13.29 -2.81 -1.15
CA ASP A 122 -13.76 -4.13 -1.60
C ASP A 122 -15.29 -4.25 -1.55
N SER A 123 -15.95 -3.61 -0.57
CA SER A 123 -17.40 -3.51 -0.51
C SER A 123 -18.01 -2.53 -1.52
N GLY A 124 -17.18 -1.76 -2.25
CA GLY A 124 -17.63 -0.72 -3.17
C GLY A 124 -18.23 0.51 -2.48
N ALA A 125 -18.08 0.64 -1.16
CA ALA A 125 -18.59 1.79 -0.41
C ALA A 125 -17.88 3.09 -0.84
N ILE A 126 -16.58 3.01 -1.12
CA ILE A 126 -15.76 4.13 -1.58
C ILE A 126 -14.98 3.77 -2.85
N THR A 127 -14.72 4.77 -3.70
CA THR A 127 -13.86 4.60 -4.87
C THR A 127 -12.39 4.59 -4.46
N GLY A 128 -11.51 4.03 -5.31
CA GLY A 128 -10.06 4.09 -5.07
C GLY A 128 -9.51 5.52 -4.92
N LYS A 129 -10.11 6.51 -5.60
CA LYS A 129 -9.74 7.92 -5.45
C LYS A 129 -10.11 8.45 -4.07
N MET A 130 -11.33 8.15 -3.59
CA MET A 130 -11.76 8.50 -2.25
C MET A 130 -10.87 7.84 -1.21
N ALA A 131 -10.54 6.56 -1.39
CA ALA A 131 -9.65 5.85 -0.48
C ALA A 131 -8.27 6.50 -0.35
N LYS A 132 -7.67 6.99 -1.46
CA LYS A 132 -6.40 7.73 -1.41
C LYS A 132 -6.52 9.03 -0.64
N GLN A 133 -7.59 9.78 -0.84
CA GLN A 133 -7.85 11.01 -0.08
C GLN A 133 -8.04 10.71 1.41
N THR A 134 -8.84 9.69 1.74
CA THR A 134 -9.04 9.23 3.12
C THR A 134 -7.71 8.81 3.74
N PHE A 135 -6.88 8.05 3.02
CA PHE A 135 -5.60 7.58 3.51
C PHE A 135 -4.63 8.74 3.83
N GLU A 136 -4.58 9.78 2.99
CA GLU A 136 -3.78 10.97 3.28
C GLU A 136 -4.25 11.68 4.55
N VAL A 137 -5.57 11.82 4.75
CA VAL A 137 -6.13 12.39 5.99
C VAL A 137 -5.80 11.51 7.20
N MET A 138 -5.97 10.19 7.08
CA MET A 138 -5.62 9.21 8.12
C MET A 138 -4.16 9.31 8.53
N TYR A 139 -3.26 9.51 7.57
CA TYR A 139 -1.82 9.55 7.82
C TYR A 139 -1.39 10.83 8.53
N ARG A 140 -2.02 11.97 8.19
CA ARG A 140 -1.71 13.27 8.80
C ARG A 140 -2.36 13.48 10.17
N ALA A 141 -3.41 12.73 10.48
CA ALA A 141 -4.11 12.81 11.75
C ALA A 141 -3.40 12.02 12.87
N PRO A 142 -3.49 12.48 14.13
CA PRO A 142 -3.05 11.68 15.27
C PRO A 142 -3.92 10.44 15.50
N ASP A 143 -5.22 10.52 15.17
CA ASP A 143 -6.16 9.41 15.17
C ASP A 143 -6.74 9.20 13.75
N PRO A 144 -6.49 8.04 13.10
CA PRO A 144 -7.06 7.70 11.80
C PRO A 144 -8.57 7.38 11.81
N SER A 145 -9.15 7.08 12.98
CA SER A 145 -10.52 6.56 13.11
C SER A 145 -11.61 7.49 12.56
N PRO A 146 -11.57 8.82 12.79
CA PRO A 146 -12.58 9.74 12.27
C PRO A 146 -12.59 9.80 10.74
N ALA A 147 -11.42 9.72 10.10
CA ALA A 147 -11.32 9.71 8.64
C ALA A 147 -11.97 8.45 8.03
N LEU A 148 -11.78 7.29 8.68
CA LEU A 148 -12.43 6.04 8.29
C LEU A 148 -13.95 6.09 8.50
N GLN A 149 -14.43 6.71 9.58
CA GLN A 149 -15.86 6.91 9.82
C GLN A 149 -16.49 7.83 8.77
N ALA A 150 -15.82 8.94 8.44
CA ALA A 150 -16.26 9.84 7.37
C ALA A 150 -16.29 9.13 6.01
N ALA A 151 -15.31 8.29 5.72
CA ALA A 151 -15.30 7.47 4.50
C ALA A 151 -16.45 6.46 4.47
N ARG A 152 -16.78 5.82 5.61
CA ARG A 152 -17.97 4.94 5.73
C ARG A 152 -19.28 5.66 5.43
N GLY A 153 -19.41 6.92 5.86
CA GLY A 153 -20.58 7.75 5.57
C GLY A 153 -20.59 8.34 4.15
N SER A 154 -19.45 8.28 3.45
CA SER A 154 -19.32 8.79 2.08
C SER A 154 -19.68 7.69 1.09
N THR A 155 -20.96 7.58 0.73
CA THR A 155 -21.41 6.57 -0.23
C THR A 155 -21.02 6.95 -1.66
N GLN A 156 -20.43 6.00 -2.37
CA GLN A 156 -20.29 6.04 -3.83
C GLN A 156 -21.66 6.25 -4.48
N ILE A 157 -21.73 7.19 -5.44
CA ILE A 157 -22.92 7.36 -6.27
C ILE A 157 -23.04 6.12 -7.15
N SER A 158 -24.00 5.27 -6.81
CA SER A 158 -24.23 3.98 -7.47
C SER A 158 -25.65 3.87 -8.04
N GLY A 159 -26.51 4.85 -7.77
CA GLY A 159 -27.86 4.89 -8.34
C GLY A 159 -27.83 5.33 -9.79
N ASP A 160 -28.39 4.51 -10.68
CA ASP A 160 -28.38 4.74 -12.13
C ASP A 160 -28.95 6.12 -12.50
N ALA A 161 -29.98 6.59 -11.80
CA ALA A 161 -30.59 7.90 -12.08
C ALA A 161 -29.68 9.13 -11.80
N GLU A 162 -28.79 9.07 -10.81
CA GLU A 162 -27.86 10.17 -10.53
C GLU A 162 -26.64 10.10 -11.45
N LEU A 163 -26.17 8.88 -11.75
CA LEU A 163 -25.14 8.64 -12.76
C LEU A 163 -25.59 9.08 -14.15
N ASP A 164 -26.83 8.78 -14.56
CA ASP A 164 -27.40 9.18 -15.84
C ASP A 164 -27.42 10.70 -16.00
N ARG A 165 -27.81 11.45 -14.95
CA ARG A 165 -27.78 12.92 -14.97
C ARG A 165 -26.37 13.46 -15.17
N ILE A 166 -25.38 12.85 -14.49
CA ILE A 166 -23.98 13.24 -14.65
C ILE A 166 -23.52 12.94 -16.08
N VAL A 167 -23.88 11.78 -16.63
CA VAL A 167 -23.51 11.41 -18.00
C VAL A 167 -24.16 12.34 -19.02
N ASP A 168 -25.44 12.65 -18.88
CA ASP A 168 -26.16 13.59 -19.75
C ASP A 168 -25.54 14.99 -19.70
N GLN A 169 -25.16 15.45 -18.51
CA GLN A 169 -24.42 16.71 -18.34
C GLN A 169 -23.05 16.66 -19.04
N VAL A 170 -22.28 15.58 -18.87
CA VAL A 170 -20.97 15.40 -19.53
C VAL A 170 -21.11 15.44 -21.04
N ILE A 171 -22.10 14.74 -21.60
CA ILE A 171 -22.37 14.70 -23.05
C ILE A 171 -22.75 16.09 -23.55
N GLY A 172 -23.63 16.80 -22.83
CA GLY A 172 -24.07 18.15 -23.18
C GLY A 172 -22.95 19.20 -23.15
N GLU A 173 -22.10 19.16 -22.13
CA GLU A 173 -21.00 20.14 -21.96
C GLU A 173 -19.78 19.84 -22.85
N ASN A 174 -19.65 18.62 -23.39
CA ASN A 174 -18.44 18.18 -24.10
C ASN A 174 -18.74 17.63 -25.52
N ALA A 175 -19.60 18.31 -26.27
CA ALA A 175 -20.05 17.89 -27.61
C ALA A 175 -18.91 17.54 -28.59
N LYS A 176 -17.77 18.27 -28.54
CA LYS A 176 -16.60 17.99 -29.38
C LYS A 176 -15.98 16.62 -29.06
N SER A 177 -15.81 16.29 -27.78
CA SER A 177 -15.25 15.01 -27.34
C SER A 177 -16.18 13.85 -27.65
N VAL A 178 -17.49 14.07 -27.63
CA VAL A 178 -18.49 13.07 -28.06
C VAL A 178 -18.35 12.78 -29.55
N ALA A 179 -18.21 13.80 -30.40
CA ALA A 179 -17.99 13.63 -31.83
C ALA A 179 -16.65 12.92 -32.13
N ASP A 180 -15.59 13.27 -31.41
CA ASP A 180 -14.29 12.61 -31.52
C ASP A 180 -14.36 11.12 -31.14
N PHE A 181 -15.13 10.77 -30.11
CA PHE A 181 -15.34 9.37 -29.74
C PHE A 181 -16.15 8.62 -30.80
N LYS A 182 -17.23 9.21 -31.35
CA LYS A 182 -17.98 8.65 -32.48
C LYS A 182 -17.12 8.44 -33.73
N ALA A 183 -16.08 9.25 -33.92
CA ALA A 183 -15.10 9.11 -34.98
C ALA A 183 -14.02 8.03 -34.69
N GLY A 184 -14.15 7.27 -33.60
CA GLY A 184 -13.26 6.16 -33.24
C GLY A 184 -12.10 6.52 -32.32
N LYS A 185 -12.02 7.74 -31.78
CA LYS A 185 -10.95 8.14 -30.85
C LYS A 185 -11.27 7.73 -29.42
N GLU A 186 -10.87 6.52 -29.03
CA GLU A 186 -11.01 5.99 -27.65
C GLU A 186 -10.45 6.90 -26.55
N GLN A 187 -9.44 7.73 -26.85
CA GLN A 187 -8.90 8.69 -25.89
C GLN A 187 -9.91 9.76 -25.46
N ALA A 188 -10.88 10.10 -26.32
CA ALA A 188 -11.93 11.06 -26.02
C ALA A 188 -12.90 10.52 -24.95
N LEU A 189 -13.15 9.21 -24.93
CA LEU A 189 -13.95 8.58 -23.88
C LEU A 189 -13.27 8.66 -22.51
N LYS A 190 -11.96 8.42 -22.44
CA LYS A 190 -11.19 8.59 -21.20
C LYS A 190 -11.28 10.01 -20.64
N PHE A 191 -11.31 11.02 -21.53
CA PHE A 191 -11.52 12.40 -21.14
C PHE A 191 -12.93 12.63 -20.57
N LEU A 192 -13.98 12.10 -21.22
CA LEU A 192 -15.36 12.20 -20.75
C LEU A 192 -15.55 11.53 -19.38
N ILE A 193 -14.96 10.35 -19.15
CA ILE A 193 -14.92 9.69 -17.84
C ILE A 193 -14.26 10.61 -16.80
N GLY A 194 -13.16 11.27 -17.16
CA GLY A 194 -12.50 12.26 -16.33
C GLY A 194 -13.40 13.43 -15.93
N GLN A 195 -14.23 13.94 -16.86
CA GLN A 195 -15.21 14.99 -16.57
C GLN A 195 -16.33 14.48 -15.65
N GLY A 196 -16.86 13.28 -15.88
CA GLY A 196 -17.86 12.66 -14.98
C GLY A 196 -17.32 12.45 -13.57
N MET A 197 -16.05 12.06 -13.45
CA MET A 197 -15.34 11.97 -12.16
C MET A 197 -15.15 13.34 -11.50
N LYS A 198 -15.01 14.42 -12.28
CA LYS A 198 -14.90 15.80 -11.75
C LYS A 198 -16.23 16.31 -11.22
N ILE A 199 -17.31 16.16 -12.00
CA ILE A 199 -18.68 16.58 -11.63
C ILE A 199 -19.15 15.82 -10.37
N SER A 200 -18.92 14.50 -10.33
CA SER A 200 -19.25 13.67 -9.17
C SER A 200 -18.33 13.88 -7.96
N LYS A 201 -17.30 14.75 -8.07
CA LYS A 201 -16.25 14.96 -7.06
C LYS A 201 -15.52 13.66 -6.66
N GLY A 202 -15.40 12.71 -7.58
CA GLY A 202 -14.75 11.41 -7.36
C GLY A 202 -15.63 10.35 -6.71
N ARG A 203 -16.94 10.63 -6.52
CA ARG A 203 -17.90 9.69 -5.92
C ARG A 203 -18.53 8.74 -6.92
N ALA A 204 -18.48 9.00 -8.21
CA ALA A 204 -18.99 8.08 -9.23
C ALA A 204 -18.01 6.91 -9.43
N ASN A 205 -18.52 5.74 -9.79
CA ASN A 205 -17.70 4.61 -10.17
C ASN A 205 -17.19 4.78 -11.62
N PRO A 206 -15.86 4.78 -11.87
CA PRO A 206 -15.30 4.95 -13.22
C PRO A 206 -15.75 3.90 -14.23
N GLN A 207 -15.90 2.63 -13.81
CA GLN A 207 -16.31 1.52 -14.66
C GLN A 207 -17.77 1.66 -15.08
N ARG A 208 -18.63 2.14 -14.16
CA ARG A 208 -20.03 2.44 -14.46
C ARG A 208 -20.17 3.65 -15.39
N LEU A 209 -19.36 4.71 -15.18
CA LEU A 209 -19.31 5.86 -16.09
C LEU A 209 -18.87 5.45 -17.49
N ASP A 210 -17.85 4.60 -17.63
CA ASP A 210 -17.41 4.07 -18.93
C ASP A 210 -18.55 3.32 -19.64
N ALA A 211 -19.22 2.39 -18.95
CA ALA A 211 -20.35 1.64 -19.49
C ALA A 211 -21.49 2.55 -19.97
N LEU A 212 -21.96 3.48 -19.13
CA LEU A 212 -23.08 4.38 -19.46
C LEU A 212 -22.73 5.37 -20.58
N LEU A 213 -21.50 5.89 -20.60
CA LEU A 213 -21.03 6.75 -21.69
C LEU A 213 -20.98 6.00 -23.01
N ARG A 214 -20.51 4.74 -23.02
CA ARG A 214 -20.53 3.91 -24.22
C ARG A 214 -21.96 3.64 -24.69
N GLU A 215 -22.87 3.31 -23.77
CA GLU A 215 -24.27 3.04 -24.08
C GLU A 215 -25.02 4.25 -24.65
N LYS A 216 -24.81 5.45 -24.11
CA LYS A 216 -25.51 6.68 -24.56
C LYS A 216 -24.89 7.33 -25.80
N ILE A 217 -23.61 7.07 -26.09
CA ILE A 217 -22.92 7.67 -27.24
C ILE A 217 -22.97 6.75 -28.48
N HIS A 218 -23.02 5.42 -28.29
CA HIS A 218 -23.29 4.49 -29.40
C HIS A 218 -24.71 4.66 -29.96
#